data_AF-A0A518ENX3-F1
#
_entry.id   AF-A0A518ENX3-F1
#
_cell.length_a   1.000
_cell.length_b   1.000
_cell.length_c   1.000
_cell.angle_alpha   90.00
_cell.angle_beta   90.00
_cell.angle_gamma   90.00
#
_symmetry.space_group_name_H-M   'P 1'
#
loop_
_entity.id
_entity.type
_entity.pdbx_description
1 polymer ?
#
loop_
_entity_poly.entity_id
_entity_poly.type
_entity_poly.pdbx_seq_one_letter_code
_entity_poly.pdbx_strand_id
1 'polypeptide(L)'
;MQRALLSRVLLAAAIPALSLAQTASLEPLTVQPERVPGPVRNAGIYHVATGTWTRTGPTVASFGPDVIYDNTSPSSYFTATGIRGGFAPGGRVSDSGGLPGSSNGGTFQSQPNRECYRVNAFEIGYCDMGSPGSSGWTFEFMEAFSACRTTNPIPVTASVTVTGFPAAGGCWTITIDLSGGQEFSMSADGDPVDGSWDDDPRVDTFGFRLAYAGSEPNSLAPAGWLIAGDPNSTDPRFAQTPFGFQDEITDGTGTYFGPPSLCNGAGSGYLNEDICWVEDFVNSGNTRCFFFGGYRNMNPCSGAIGGPLAAVHMKIHASTDPCPTEAFEAYCAARPHGEGLKSLLTVEGSPVASDDSVVLIASNVRGNALGYFLTSQTSGFVAQPAGSEGNLCLGGAIGRFVGPGQVKNSGLAGRIELSTSAGEWSTQSIPRPTSSYAAAAGTTSYFQLWHRDSSSAGQPTSNFTNGVAVIWQ
;
A
#
# COMPACT_ATOMS: atom_id res chain seq x y z
N MET A 1 -22.63 10.86 94.50
CA MET A 1 -22.54 9.55 95.20
C MET A 1 -21.71 8.62 94.34
N GLN A 2 -20.72 7.98 94.96
CA GLN A 2 -19.68 7.13 94.37
C GLN A 2 -20.21 5.78 93.81
N ARG A 3 -19.35 5.18 92.96
CA ARG A 3 -19.03 3.74 92.73
C ARG A 3 -19.25 3.31 91.28
N ALA A 4 -18.37 2.59 90.58
CA ALA A 4 -17.02 2.10 90.83
C ALA A 4 -16.40 1.66 89.49
N LEU A 5 -15.06 1.64 89.42
CA LEU A 5 -14.23 1.12 88.32
C LEU A 5 -14.52 -0.35 87.98
N LEU A 6 -14.38 -0.70 86.69
CA LEU A 6 -13.61 -1.89 86.29
C LEU A 6 -13.01 -1.70 84.90
N SER A 7 -11.68 -1.72 84.90
CA SER A 7 -10.79 -1.58 83.75
C SER A 7 -10.77 -2.86 82.91
N ARG A 8 -10.88 -2.74 81.59
CA ARG A 8 -10.43 -3.76 80.64
C ARG A 8 -9.59 -3.10 79.56
N VAL A 9 -8.29 -3.34 79.68
CA VAL A 9 -7.26 -3.11 78.67
C VAL A 9 -7.66 -3.87 77.39
N LEU A 10 -7.86 -3.16 76.29
CA LEU A 10 -7.94 -3.75 74.94
C LEU A 10 -6.65 -3.37 74.21
N LEU A 11 -5.79 -4.37 74.02
CA LEU A 11 -4.63 -4.33 73.15
C LEU A 11 -5.09 -3.92 71.73
N ALA A 12 -4.48 -2.88 71.18
CA ALA A 12 -4.52 -2.60 69.77
C ALA A 12 -3.73 -3.68 69.02
N ALA A 13 -4.43 -4.66 68.43
CA ALA A 13 -3.85 -5.53 67.43
C ALA A 13 -3.97 -4.82 66.08
N ALA A 14 -2.88 -4.19 65.63
CA ALA A 14 -2.73 -3.77 64.25
C ALA A 14 -2.70 -5.04 63.37
N ILE A 15 -3.77 -5.30 62.64
CA ILE A 15 -3.79 -6.30 61.57
C ILE A 15 -3.07 -5.64 60.39
N PRO A 16 -1.90 -6.13 59.95
CA PRO A 16 -1.38 -5.71 58.66
C PRO A 16 -2.35 -6.25 57.61
N ALA A 17 -3.08 -5.36 56.94
CA ALA A 17 -3.71 -5.69 55.68
C ALA A 17 -2.58 -6.06 54.72
N LEU A 18 -2.28 -7.36 54.60
CA LEU A 18 -1.57 -7.87 53.44
C LEU A 18 -2.47 -7.55 52.24
N SER A 19 -2.15 -6.43 51.57
CA SER A 19 -2.57 -6.27 50.19
C SER A 19 -1.87 -7.37 49.42
N LEU A 20 -2.63 -8.41 49.08
CA LEU A 20 -2.30 -9.21 47.93
C LEU A 20 -2.41 -8.23 46.76
N ALA A 21 -1.29 -7.59 46.41
CA ALA A 21 -1.07 -7.16 45.06
C ALA A 21 -1.13 -8.44 44.23
N GLN A 22 -2.32 -8.78 43.75
CA GLN A 22 -2.45 -9.65 42.61
C GLN A 22 -1.69 -8.94 41.50
N THR A 23 -0.42 -9.30 41.33
CA THR A 23 0.14 -9.32 39.98
C THR A 23 -0.78 -10.27 39.23
N ALA A 24 -1.74 -9.73 38.48
CA ALA A 24 -2.40 -10.49 37.45
C ALA A 24 -1.27 -11.11 36.65
N SER A 25 -1.11 -12.44 36.76
CA SER A 25 -0.34 -13.18 35.80
C SER A 25 -0.99 -12.85 34.46
N LEU A 26 -0.28 -12.12 33.61
CA LEU A 26 -0.66 -12.00 32.22
C LEU A 26 -0.62 -13.43 31.68
N GLU A 27 -1.78 -14.09 31.65
CA GLU A 27 -1.92 -15.29 30.86
C GLU A 27 -1.45 -14.94 29.45
N PRO A 28 -0.77 -15.85 28.74
CA PRO A 28 -0.43 -15.62 27.35
C PRO A 28 -1.74 -15.34 26.60
N LEU A 29 -1.93 -14.07 26.21
CA LEU A 29 -3.09 -13.61 25.46
C LEU A 29 -3.14 -14.46 24.18
N THR A 30 -4.12 -15.36 24.12
CA THR A 30 -4.45 -16.05 22.88
C THR A 30 -5.02 -14.99 21.97
N VAL A 31 -4.29 -14.64 20.91
CA VAL A 31 -4.75 -13.71 19.87
C VAL A 31 -6.00 -14.34 19.25
N GLN A 32 -7.16 -13.82 19.61
CA GLN A 32 -8.45 -14.27 19.10
C GLN A 32 -9.21 -13.05 18.57
N PRO A 33 -9.97 -13.22 17.48
CA PRO A 33 -10.85 -12.17 17.03
C PRO A 33 -11.92 -11.88 18.10
N GLU A 34 -12.29 -10.61 18.23
CA GLU A 34 -13.30 -10.14 19.15
C GLU A 34 -14.68 -10.20 18.50
N ARG A 35 -15.71 -10.49 19.28
CA ARG A 35 -17.09 -10.51 18.78
C ARG A 35 -17.61 -9.10 18.63
N VAL A 36 -18.24 -8.81 17.50
CA VAL A 36 -18.95 -7.55 17.28
C VAL A 36 -20.06 -7.40 18.35
N PRO A 37 -20.03 -6.34 19.19
CA PRO A 37 -20.88 -6.25 20.39
C PRO A 37 -22.34 -5.88 20.09
N GLY A 38 -22.65 -5.40 18.88
CA GLY A 38 -23.98 -4.97 18.46
C GLY A 38 -24.05 -4.66 16.97
N PRO A 39 -25.12 -4.01 16.48
CA PRO A 39 -25.23 -3.67 15.08
C PRO A 39 -24.07 -2.78 14.61
N VAL A 40 -23.49 -3.11 13.45
CA VAL A 40 -22.54 -2.24 12.76
C VAL A 40 -23.30 -1.03 12.21
N ARG A 41 -22.81 0.18 12.50
CA ARG A 41 -23.48 1.44 12.16
C ARG A 41 -22.78 2.14 11.00
N ASN A 42 -23.52 2.65 10.04
CA ASN A 42 -22.92 3.51 9.01
C ASN A 42 -22.66 4.91 9.58
N ALA A 43 -21.41 5.38 9.59
CA ALA A 43 -21.06 6.70 10.08
C ALA A 43 -21.28 7.81 9.04
N GLY A 44 -21.48 7.47 7.77
CA GLY A 44 -21.56 8.40 6.64
C GLY A 44 -20.21 8.55 5.94
N ILE A 45 -20.08 9.67 5.21
CA ILE A 45 -18.94 9.96 4.35
C ILE A 45 -18.06 11.01 5.04
N TYR A 46 -16.76 10.74 5.15
CA TYR A 46 -15.76 11.68 5.63
C TYR A 46 -14.96 12.25 4.47
N HIS A 47 -14.98 13.57 4.31
CA HIS A 47 -14.26 14.28 3.25
C HIS A 47 -12.87 14.69 3.73
N VAL A 48 -11.82 14.05 3.22
CA VAL A 48 -10.45 14.28 3.70
C VAL A 48 -9.99 15.70 3.42
N ALA A 49 -10.29 16.23 2.22
CA ALA A 49 -9.86 17.56 1.80
C ALA A 49 -10.38 18.69 2.70
N THR A 50 -11.57 18.53 3.28
CA THR A 50 -12.23 19.56 4.10
C THR A 50 -12.31 19.21 5.58
N GLY A 51 -12.07 17.95 5.97
CA GLY A 51 -12.26 17.45 7.33
C GLY A 51 -13.73 17.41 7.76
N THR A 52 -14.68 17.37 6.83
CA THR A 52 -16.13 17.45 7.12
C THR A 52 -16.85 16.11 6.93
N TRP A 53 -18.04 15.98 7.52
CA TRP A 53 -18.88 14.79 7.41
C TRP A 53 -20.16 15.04 6.60
N THR A 54 -20.51 14.09 5.74
CA THR A 54 -21.86 13.95 5.19
C THR A 54 -22.54 12.76 5.87
N ARG A 55 -23.56 13.04 6.70
CA ARG A 55 -24.23 12.03 7.55
C ARG A 55 -25.58 11.54 7.00
N THR A 56 -26.33 12.40 6.31
CA THR A 56 -27.63 12.11 5.67
C THR A 56 -27.94 13.22 4.65
N GLY A 57 -28.52 12.89 3.49
CA GLY A 57 -28.97 13.87 2.49
C GLY A 57 -29.03 13.30 1.07
N PRO A 58 -29.64 14.02 0.11
CA PRO A 58 -29.67 13.63 -1.31
C PRO A 58 -28.32 13.77 -2.00
N THR A 59 -27.35 14.43 -1.35
CA THR A 59 -25.98 14.57 -1.81
C THR A 59 -25.26 13.23 -1.63
N VAL A 60 -25.35 12.39 -2.65
CA VAL A 60 -24.41 11.27 -2.84
C VAL A 60 -23.07 11.89 -3.20
N ALA A 61 -22.02 11.56 -2.46
CA ALA A 61 -20.67 11.85 -2.92
C ALA A 61 -20.50 11.21 -4.31
N SER A 62 -19.91 11.95 -5.24
CA SER A 62 -19.68 11.50 -6.60
C SER A 62 -18.46 10.58 -6.63
N PHE A 63 -18.58 9.41 -6.01
CA PHE A 63 -17.58 8.37 -6.14
C PHE A 63 -17.49 7.92 -7.59
N GLY A 64 -16.31 7.46 -7.95
CA GLY A 64 -16.12 6.89 -9.26
C GLY A 64 -17.04 5.68 -9.45
N PRO A 65 -17.53 5.45 -10.68
CA PRO A 65 -18.46 4.35 -10.95
C PRO A 65 -17.79 2.98 -10.85
N ASP A 66 -16.45 2.92 -10.87
CA ASP A 66 -15.71 1.67 -10.82
C ASP A 66 -15.45 1.26 -9.38
N VAL A 67 -15.72 -0.02 -9.08
CA VAL A 67 -15.34 -0.68 -7.84
C VAL A 67 -14.20 -1.63 -8.16
N ILE A 68 -13.01 -1.29 -7.67
CA ILE A 68 -11.75 -1.98 -8.02
C ILE A 68 -11.27 -2.95 -6.93
N TYR A 69 -11.96 -2.96 -5.80
CA TYR A 69 -11.84 -3.94 -4.73
C TYR A 69 -13.12 -3.90 -3.91
N ASP A 70 -13.70 -5.05 -3.59
CA ASP A 70 -14.91 -5.13 -2.77
C ASP A 70 -14.86 -6.35 -1.87
N ASN A 71 -14.69 -6.12 -0.57
CA ASN A 71 -14.74 -7.14 0.45
C ASN A 71 -15.55 -6.61 1.63
N THR A 72 -16.85 -6.50 1.41
CA THR A 72 -17.81 -5.92 2.37
C THR A 72 -18.75 -6.96 2.97
N SER A 73 -18.45 -8.25 2.75
CA SER A 73 -19.18 -9.37 3.30
C SER A 73 -19.20 -9.29 4.83
N PRO A 74 -20.36 -9.19 5.47
CA PRO A 74 -20.43 -8.99 6.90
C PRO A 74 -19.93 -10.22 7.66
N SER A 75 -19.08 -10.01 8.66
CA SER A 75 -18.82 -11.01 9.69
C SER A 75 -19.33 -10.56 11.07
N SER A 76 -19.34 -11.51 12.01
CA SER A 76 -19.65 -11.24 13.42
C SER A 76 -18.42 -10.93 14.28
N TYR A 77 -17.27 -10.71 13.64
CA TYR A 77 -15.98 -10.59 14.32
C TYR A 77 -15.15 -9.41 13.80
N PHE A 78 -14.31 -8.89 14.68
CA PHE A 78 -13.32 -7.87 14.36
C PHE A 78 -11.99 -8.25 14.99
N THR A 79 -10.90 -7.69 14.49
CA THR A 79 -9.59 -7.93 15.07
C THR A 79 -9.39 -7.11 16.34
N ALA A 80 -8.52 -7.56 17.23
CA ALA A 80 -8.06 -6.71 18.31
C ALA A 80 -6.70 -6.10 17.92
N THR A 81 -6.58 -4.80 18.04
CA THR A 81 -5.33 -4.03 18.12
C THR A 81 -5.28 -3.45 19.54
N GLY A 82 -4.10 -3.47 20.18
CA GLY A 82 -3.90 -2.98 21.55
C GLY A 82 -3.56 -4.07 22.59
N ILE A 83 -3.36 -3.62 23.83
CA ILE A 83 -2.73 -4.38 24.93
C ILE A 83 -3.55 -5.61 25.37
N ARG A 84 -4.86 -5.65 25.10
CA ARG A 84 -5.73 -6.79 25.43
C ARG A 84 -6.07 -7.57 24.15
N GLY A 85 -5.46 -8.75 24.00
CA GLY A 85 -5.80 -9.73 22.97
C GLY A 85 -5.43 -9.34 21.53
N GLY A 86 -4.82 -8.17 21.33
CA GLY A 86 -4.56 -7.59 20.03
C GLY A 86 -3.11 -7.35 19.67
N PHE A 87 -2.89 -6.84 18.46
CA PHE A 87 -1.56 -6.53 17.94
C PHE A 87 -0.94 -5.33 18.66
N ALA A 88 0.40 -5.32 18.78
CA ALA A 88 1.10 -4.25 19.47
C ALA A 88 0.86 -2.88 18.80
N PRO A 89 0.97 -1.76 19.56
CA PRO A 89 0.92 -0.42 18.97
C PRO A 89 1.90 -0.30 17.80
N GLY A 90 1.42 0.19 16.65
CA GLY A 90 2.20 0.27 15.42
C GLY A 90 2.16 -1.00 14.56
N GLY A 91 1.44 -2.05 14.97
CA GLY A 91 1.15 -3.18 14.10
C GLY A 91 0.42 -2.75 12.83
N ARG A 92 0.72 -3.42 11.72
CA ARG A 92 0.05 -3.21 10.42
C ARG A 92 -0.72 -4.45 10.05
N VAL A 93 -1.91 -4.27 9.48
CA VAL A 93 -2.59 -5.36 8.77
C VAL A 93 -2.78 -5.04 7.33
N SER A 94 -2.57 -6.04 6.51
CA SER A 94 -2.53 -5.89 5.08
C SER A 94 -3.30 -6.98 4.37
N ASP A 95 -3.78 -6.61 3.19
CA ASP A 95 -4.54 -7.42 2.25
C ASP A 95 -4.19 -6.90 0.84
N SER A 96 -4.50 -7.66 -0.21
CA SER A 96 -4.11 -7.34 -1.59
C SER A 96 -5.07 -7.88 -2.64
N GLY A 97 -5.02 -7.28 -3.83
CA GLY A 97 -5.83 -7.70 -4.97
C GLY A 97 -5.25 -7.31 -6.32
N GLY A 98 -5.88 -7.79 -7.39
CA GLY A 98 -5.49 -7.48 -8.76
C GLY A 98 -6.31 -6.34 -9.35
N LEU A 99 -5.65 -5.49 -10.14
CA LEU A 99 -6.31 -4.49 -10.97
C LEU A 99 -6.28 -4.95 -12.43
N PRO A 100 -7.43 -5.06 -13.12
CA PRO A 100 -7.47 -5.49 -14.52
C PRO A 100 -6.73 -4.52 -15.44
N GLY A 101 -5.93 -5.03 -16.37
CA GLY A 101 -5.24 -4.24 -17.37
C GLY A 101 -5.34 -4.84 -18.77
N SER A 102 -4.89 -4.13 -19.79
CA SER A 102 -4.90 -4.68 -21.16
C SER A 102 -3.99 -5.88 -21.31
N SER A 103 -2.98 -6.03 -20.45
CA SER A 103 -2.02 -7.12 -20.53
C SER A 103 -2.57 -8.47 -20.02
N ASN A 104 -3.56 -8.45 -19.12
CA ASN A 104 -4.32 -9.63 -18.69
C ASN A 104 -5.73 -9.71 -19.31
N GLY A 105 -5.98 -9.01 -20.41
CA GLY A 105 -7.32 -8.88 -20.99
C GLY A 105 -7.95 -10.20 -21.44
N GLY A 106 -7.15 -11.25 -21.70
CA GLY A 106 -7.65 -12.60 -21.98
C GLY A 106 -8.38 -13.26 -20.80
N THR A 107 -8.20 -12.76 -19.58
CA THR A 107 -8.78 -13.30 -18.34
C THR A 107 -10.22 -12.81 -18.13
N PHE A 108 -10.60 -11.68 -18.71
CA PHE A 108 -11.93 -11.08 -18.56
C PHE A 108 -12.73 -11.15 -19.87
N GLN A 109 -14.01 -11.51 -19.79
CA GLN A 109 -14.89 -11.59 -20.98
C GLN A 109 -15.08 -10.22 -21.65
N SER A 110 -15.18 -9.15 -20.86
CA SER A 110 -14.97 -7.77 -21.33
C SER A 110 -13.49 -7.41 -21.15
N GLN A 111 -12.76 -7.26 -22.25
CA GLN A 111 -11.35 -6.87 -22.23
C GLN A 111 -11.19 -5.57 -21.43
N PRO A 112 -10.37 -5.53 -20.37
CA PRO A 112 -10.03 -4.31 -19.67
C PRO A 112 -9.39 -3.34 -20.66
N ASN A 113 -9.71 -2.05 -20.50
CA ASN A 113 -9.31 -0.98 -21.42
C ASN A 113 -8.56 0.15 -20.70
N ARG A 114 -8.09 -0.09 -19.48
CA ARG A 114 -7.41 0.87 -18.63
C ARG A 114 -6.12 0.25 -18.11
N GLU A 115 -5.04 1.03 -18.17
CA GLU A 115 -3.76 0.70 -17.52
C GLU A 115 -3.61 1.38 -16.15
N CYS A 116 -4.61 2.15 -15.74
CA CYS A 116 -4.55 2.91 -14.51
C CYS A 116 -5.94 3.27 -13.96
N TYR A 117 -6.02 3.25 -12.64
CA TYR A 117 -7.21 3.50 -11.83
C TYR A 117 -6.98 4.67 -10.88
N ARG A 118 -7.72 5.75 -11.07
CA ARG A 118 -7.65 6.93 -10.21
C ARG A 118 -8.57 6.73 -8.99
N VAL A 119 -8.01 6.27 -7.88
CA VAL A 119 -8.73 6.05 -6.62
C VAL A 119 -9.22 7.36 -6.06
N ASN A 120 -10.53 7.47 -5.83
CA ASN A 120 -11.15 8.68 -5.32
C ASN A 120 -11.98 8.48 -4.05
N ALA A 121 -12.22 7.24 -3.63
CA ALA A 121 -12.82 6.94 -2.34
C ALA A 121 -12.56 5.50 -1.93
N PHE A 122 -12.69 5.22 -0.63
CA PHE A 122 -12.72 3.86 -0.12
C PHE A 122 -13.61 3.74 1.14
N GLU A 123 -14.22 2.59 1.35
CA GLU A 123 -14.96 2.24 2.56
C GLU A 123 -14.13 1.30 3.44
N ILE A 124 -14.23 1.49 4.75
CA ILE A 124 -13.66 0.57 5.75
C ILE A 124 -14.74 0.13 6.74
N GLY A 125 -14.52 -1.03 7.34
CA GLY A 125 -15.22 -1.50 8.53
C GLY A 125 -14.30 -1.58 9.73
N TYR A 126 -14.68 -1.01 10.88
CA TYR A 126 -13.90 -1.13 12.11
C TYR A 126 -14.76 -1.13 13.37
N CYS A 127 -14.17 -1.55 14.47
CA CYS A 127 -14.71 -1.44 15.82
C CYS A 127 -13.71 -0.71 16.70
N ASP A 128 -14.21 0.13 17.60
CA ASP A 128 -13.38 0.80 18.59
C ASP A 128 -14.14 0.89 19.92
N MET A 129 -13.63 0.15 20.91
CA MET A 129 -14.22 0.07 22.23
C MET A 129 -13.76 1.20 23.17
N GLY A 130 -12.91 2.11 22.68
CA GLY A 130 -12.41 3.28 23.40
C GLY A 130 -13.43 4.41 23.56
N SER A 131 -12.95 5.51 24.13
CA SER A 131 -13.75 6.70 24.43
C SER A 131 -14.33 7.35 23.15
N PRO A 132 -15.54 7.95 23.18
CA PRO A 132 -16.11 8.61 22.00
C PRO A 132 -15.14 9.58 21.31
N GLY A 133 -14.97 9.45 20.00
CA GLY A 133 -14.10 10.31 19.19
C GLY A 133 -12.60 9.98 19.31
N SER A 134 -12.22 8.86 19.93
CA SER A 134 -10.82 8.45 20.02
C SER A 134 -10.28 7.77 18.76
N SER A 135 -11.16 7.31 17.87
CA SER A 135 -10.75 6.41 16.79
C SER A 135 -9.96 7.12 15.70
N GLY A 136 -9.00 6.40 15.12
CA GLY A 136 -8.18 6.91 14.02
C GLY A 136 -7.39 5.79 13.36
N TRP A 137 -7.11 5.97 12.08
CA TRP A 137 -6.50 4.98 11.22
C TRP A 137 -5.58 5.63 10.18
N THR A 138 -4.46 4.97 9.90
CA THR A 138 -3.61 5.25 8.74
C THR A 138 -3.80 4.13 7.73
N PHE A 139 -4.05 4.50 6.49
CA PHE A 139 -4.16 3.63 5.33
C PHE A 139 -2.97 3.90 4.41
N GLU A 140 -2.29 2.86 3.99
CA GLU A 140 -1.19 2.93 3.03
C GLU A 140 -1.57 2.05 1.84
N PHE A 141 -1.49 2.57 0.62
CA PHE A 141 -1.77 1.85 -0.63
C PHE A 141 -0.48 1.70 -1.42
N MET A 142 -0.29 0.56 -2.07
CA MET A 142 0.92 0.19 -2.80
C MET A 142 0.52 -0.46 -4.12
N GLU A 143 1.14 -0.05 -5.23
CA GLU A 143 0.91 -0.63 -6.56
C GLU A 143 1.56 -2.00 -6.78
N ALA A 144 2.46 -2.40 -5.88
CA ALA A 144 3.12 -3.69 -5.91
C ALA A 144 3.20 -4.21 -4.47
N PHE A 145 2.54 -5.32 -4.19
CA PHE A 145 2.45 -5.80 -2.81
C PHE A 145 2.82 -7.26 -2.62
N SER A 146 3.68 -7.48 -1.63
CA SER A 146 3.93 -8.78 -1.04
C SER A 146 4.03 -8.57 0.45
N ALA A 147 3.07 -9.11 1.20
CA ALA A 147 3.09 -9.01 2.65
C ALA A 147 4.45 -9.47 3.21
N CYS A 148 4.95 -8.74 4.21
CA CYS A 148 6.12 -9.14 5.00
C CYS A 148 7.45 -9.29 4.24
N ARG A 149 7.66 -8.53 3.16
CA ARG A 149 8.97 -8.45 2.50
C ARG A 149 9.97 -7.73 3.42
N THR A 150 10.96 -8.46 3.94
CA THR A 150 11.92 -7.95 4.96
C THR A 150 13.17 -7.27 4.38
N THR A 151 13.37 -7.32 3.06
CA THR A 151 14.63 -6.90 2.43
C THR A 151 14.56 -5.65 1.58
N ASN A 152 13.37 -5.14 1.25
CA ASN A 152 13.18 -3.83 0.61
C ASN A 152 11.86 -3.20 1.10
N PRO A 153 11.87 -1.91 1.48
CA PRO A 153 10.62 -1.20 1.75
C PRO A 153 9.80 -1.17 0.46
N ILE A 154 8.55 -1.63 0.55
CA ILE A 154 7.57 -1.50 -0.54
C ILE A 154 7.22 -0.01 -0.66
N PRO A 155 7.40 0.62 -1.83
CA PRO A 155 7.00 2.01 -2.03
C PRO A 155 5.52 2.20 -1.75
N VAL A 156 5.19 3.14 -0.87
CA VAL A 156 3.80 3.54 -0.61
C VAL A 156 3.40 4.53 -1.68
N THR A 157 2.41 4.15 -2.51
CA THR A 157 1.83 4.98 -3.56
C THR A 157 1.00 6.11 -2.96
N ALA A 158 0.21 5.81 -1.93
CA ALA A 158 -0.58 6.80 -1.21
C ALA A 158 -0.72 6.47 0.26
N SER A 159 -0.78 7.50 1.10
CA SER A 159 -1.08 7.35 2.53
C SER A 159 -2.14 8.34 2.98
N VAL A 160 -3.17 7.84 3.66
CA VAL A 160 -4.29 8.63 4.18
C VAL A 160 -4.38 8.36 5.67
N THR A 161 -4.24 9.40 6.49
CA THR A 161 -4.43 9.30 7.95
C THR A 161 -5.64 10.11 8.39
N VAL A 162 -6.56 9.47 9.09
CA VAL A 162 -7.80 10.08 9.60
C VAL A 162 -7.94 9.78 11.09
N THR A 163 -8.38 10.77 11.86
CA THR A 163 -8.55 10.66 13.31
C THR A 163 -9.86 11.33 13.74
N GLY A 164 -10.29 11.10 14.99
CA GLY A 164 -11.54 11.65 15.51
C GLY A 164 -12.78 10.90 15.01
N PHE A 165 -12.60 9.69 14.49
CA PHE A 165 -13.68 8.84 14.02
C PHE A 165 -14.53 8.32 15.18
N PRO A 166 -15.80 7.95 14.92
CA PRO A 166 -16.67 7.39 15.94
C PRO A 166 -16.02 6.20 16.66
N ALA A 167 -15.89 6.30 17.97
CA ALA A 167 -15.60 5.20 18.86
C ALA A 167 -16.86 4.93 19.70
N ALA A 168 -16.74 4.78 21.03
CA ALA A 168 -17.85 4.57 21.95
C ALA A 168 -18.40 3.14 21.98
N GLY A 169 -17.52 2.15 22.13
CA GLY A 169 -17.96 0.78 22.43
C GLY A 169 -18.66 0.08 21.26
N GLY A 170 -18.37 0.48 20.02
CA GLY A 170 -19.17 0.03 18.88
C GLY A 170 -18.40 -0.08 17.58
N CYS A 171 -19.11 -0.60 16.58
CA CYS A 171 -18.58 -0.89 15.26
C CYS A 171 -19.26 -0.03 14.20
N TRP A 172 -18.49 0.31 13.17
CA TRP A 172 -18.85 1.30 12.18
C TRP A 172 -18.36 0.90 10.79
N THR A 173 -19.15 1.23 9.77
CA THR A 173 -18.65 1.38 8.39
C THR A 173 -18.56 2.86 8.05
N ILE A 174 -17.50 3.25 7.35
CA ILE A 174 -17.24 4.65 6.97
C ILE A 174 -16.72 4.69 5.56
N THR A 175 -17.27 5.58 4.74
CA THR A 175 -16.71 5.92 3.44
C THR A 175 -15.81 7.15 3.57
N ILE A 176 -14.60 7.05 3.05
CA ILE A 176 -13.59 8.11 3.04
C ILE A 176 -13.52 8.65 1.61
N ASP A 177 -13.89 9.91 1.46
CA ASP A 177 -13.86 10.66 0.21
C ASP A 177 -12.52 11.38 0.06
N LEU A 178 -11.80 11.07 -1.01
CA LEU A 178 -10.50 11.63 -1.34
C LEU A 178 -10.59 12.78 -2.35
N SER A 179 -11.80 13.07 -2.85
CA SER A 179 -12.00 14.15 -3.82
C SER A 179 -11.53 15.50 -3.26
N GLY A 180 -10.95 16.32 -4.14
CA GLY A 180 -10.42 17.63 -3.77
C GLY A 180 -8.93 17.64 -3.44
N GLY A 181 -8.15 16.69 -3.96
CA GLY A 181 -6.68 16.72 -3.94
C GLY A 181 -6.03 15.62 -3.10
N GLN A 182 -6.75 14.57 -2.72
CA GLN A 182 -6.19 13.39 -2.03
C GLN A 182 -6.35 12.11 -2.85
N GLU A 183 -6.86 12.21 -4.08
CA GLU A 183 -6.95 11.09 -5.01
C GLU A 183 -5.55 10.66 -5.47
N PHE A 184 -5.40 9.38 -5.78
CA PHE A 184 -4.13 8.81 -6.23
C PHE A 184 -4.35 7.80 -7.37
N SER A 185 -3.31 7.58 -8.15
CA SER A 185 -3.28 6.60 -9.24
C SER A 185 -2.85 5.25 -8.70
N MET A 186 -3.44 4.18 -9.23
CA MET A 186 -2.86 2.83 -9.16
C MET A 186 -2.79 2.25 -10.55
N SER A 187 -1.61 1.80 -10.93
CA SER A 187 -1.35 1.07 -12.17
C SER A 187 -2.13 -0.25 -12.19
N ALA A 188 -2.64 -0.62 -13.36
CA ALA A 188 -3.17 -1.96 -13.58
C ALA A 188 -2.05 -3.01 -13.51
N ASP A 189 -2.43 -4.27 -13.31
CA ASP A 189 -1.55 -5.45 -13.42
C ASP A 189 -0.36 -5.51 -12.46
N GLY A 190 -0.27 -4.61 -11.47
CA GLY A 190 0.79 -4.58 -10.47
C GLY A 190 2.17 -4.23 -11.03
N ASP A 191 2.90 -3.38 -10.30
CA ASP A 191 4.28 -2.95 -10.53
C ASP A 191 4.75 -2.61 -11.99
N PRO A 192 5.07 -1.33 -12.29
CA PRO A 192 5.78 -0.98 -13.54
C PRO A 192 7.23 -1.51 -13.63
N VAL A 193 7.79 -2.11 -12.57
CA VAL A 193 9.22 -2.55 -12.50
C VAL A 193 9.52 -3.81 -13.30
N ASP A 194 8.54 -4.69 -13.54
CA ASP A 194 8.70 -5.88 -14.40
C ASP A 194 8.49 -5.54 -15.88
N GLY A 195 7.48 -4.73 -16.17
CA GLY A 195 7.08 -4.37 -17.53
C GLY A 195 6.35 -5.48 -18.29
N SER A 196 6.01 -6.60 -17.64
CA SER A 196 5.13 -7.63 -18.17
C SER A 196 4.30 -8.30 -17.06
N TRP A 197 3.01 -8.50 -17.33
CA TRP A 197 2.17 -9.39 -16.53
C TRP A 197 2.67 -10.84 -16.66
N ASP A 198 2.92 -11.50 -15.53
CA ASP A 198 3.43 -12.87 -15.49
C ASP A 198 2.60 -13.84 -14.61
N ASP A 199 1.45 -13.36 -14.11
CA ASP A 199 0.50 -14.05 -13.23
C ASP A 199 1.13 -14.39 -11.85
N ASP A 200 2.18 -13.67 -11.43
CA ASP A 200 2.74 -13.76 -10.08
C ASP A 200 2.08 -12.73 -9.15
N PRO A 201 1.19 -13.17 -8.24
CA PRO A 201 0.44 -12.24 -7.38
C PRO A 201 1.32 -11.42 -6.43
N ARG A 202 2.62 -11.70 -6.31
CA ARG A 202 3.56 -10.90 -5.49
C ARG A 202 4.03 -9.61 -6.18
N VAL A 203 3.88 -9.53 -7.49
CA VAL A 203 4.27 -8.39 -8.31
C VAL A 203 3.07 -7.85 -9.09
N ASP A 204 2.10 -8.70 -9.40
CA ASP A 204 0.91 -8.34 -10.18
C ASP A 204 -0.30 -7.89 -9.33
N THR A 205 -0.13 -7.75 -8.01
CA THR A 205 -1.17 -7.24 -7.10
C THR A 205 -0.81 -5.89 -6.50
N PHE A 206 -1.83 -5.03 -6.39
CA PHE A 206 -1.77 -3.92 -5.46
C PHE A 206 -2.02 -4.44 -4.05
N GLY A 207 -1.66 -3.66 -3.04
CA GLY A 207 -2.02 -3.97 -1.67
C GLY A 207 -2.29 -2.74 -0.84
N PHE A 208 -2.81 -2.98 0.36
CA PHE A 208 -3.04 -1.94 1.33
C PHE A 208 -2.66 -2.38 2.74
N ARG A 209 -2.31 -1.42 3.59
CA ARG A 209 -2.01 -1.58 5.01
C ARG A 209 -2.87 -0.67 5.85
N LEU A 210 -3.31 -1.17 7.00
CA LEU A 210 -4.05 -0.45 8.02
C LEU A 210 -3.22 -0.40 9.30
N ALA A 211 -3.13 0.79 9.88
CA ALA A 211 -2.53 1.02 11.19
C ALA A 211 -3.49 1.78 12.08
N TYR A 212 -3.56 1.41 13.36
CA TYR A 212 -4.30 2.21 14.33
C TYR A 212 -3.57 3.52 14.61
N ALA A 213 -4.29 4.63 14.49
CA ALA A 213 -3.83 6.00 14.72
C ALA A 213 -4.74 6.77 15.70
N GLY A 214 -5.57 6.05 16.46
CA GLY A 214 -6.45 6.66 17.46
C GLY A 214 -5.69 7.30 18.63
N SER A 215 -6.37 8.17 19.37
CA SER A 215 -5.79 8.97 20.46
C SER A 215 -5.61 8.20 21.77
N GLU A 216 -6.13 6.98 21.87
CA GLU A 216 -5.95 6.07 23.01
C GLU A 216 -5.21 4.76 22.62
N PRO A 217 -4.00 4.82 22.05
CA PRO A 217 -3.30 3.63 21.52
C PRO A 217 -2.89 2.61 22.60
N ASN A 218 -2.97 2.98 23.87
CA ASN A 218 -2.64 2.15 25.02
C ASN A 218 -3.87 1.83 25.90
N SER A 219 -5.09 2.04 25.38
CA SER A 219 -6.30 1.64 26.09
C SER A 219 -6.34 0.12 26.30
N LEU A 220 -6.96 -0.32 27.40
CA LEU A 220 -7.32 -1.74 27.59
C LEU A 220 -8.54 -2.14 26.76
N ALA A 221 -9.20 -1.17 26.12
CA ALA A 221 -10.35 -1.39 25.25
C ALA A 221 -9.87 -1.80 23.84
N PRO A 222 -10.41 -2.89 23.26
CA PRO A 222 -9.97 -3.35 21.94
C PRO A 222 -10.48 -2.42 20.83
N ALA A 223 -9.65 -2.19 19.82
CA ALA A 223 -10.02 -1.55 18.56
C ALA A 223 -9.47 -2.36 17.40
N GLY A 224 -10.08 -2.38 16.22
CA GLY A 224 -9.59 -3.17 15.09
C GLY A 224 -10.53 -3.10 13.90
N TRP A 225 -10.14 -3.69 12.78
CA TRP A 225 -10.99 -3.75 11.59
C TRP A 225 -12.02 -4.87 11.71
N LEU A 226 -13.17 -4.66 11.07
CA LEU A 226 -14.13 -5.73 10.83
C LEU A 226 -13.48 -6.76 9.91
N ILE A 227 -13.62 -8.03 10.28
CA ILE A 227 -13.22 -9.14 9.42
C ILE A 227 -14.33 -9.30 8.39
N ALA A 228 -13.99 -9.48 7.13
CA ALA A 228 -14.97 -9.83 6.10
C ALA A 228 -15.28 -11.33 6.16
N GLY A 229 -16.57 -11.67 6.03
CA GLY A 229 -17.11 -13.01 6.22
C GLY A 229 -17.15 -13.87 4.95
N ASP A 230 -17.77 -15.05 5.06
CA ASP A 230 -17.95 -15.95 3.91
C ASP A 230 -18.83 -15.28 2.84
N PRO A 231 -18.40 -15.18 1.57
CA PRO A 231 -19.21 -14.69 0.46
C PRO A 231 -20.53 -15.41 0.32
N ASN A 232 -20.54 -16.72 0.60
CA ASN A 232 -21.77 -17.50 0.59
C ASN A 232 -22.79 -16.88 1.55
N SER A 233 -22.39 -16.27 2.66
CA SER A 233 -23.31 -15.63 3.60
C SER A 233 -24.05 -14.41 3.03
N THR A 234 -23.60 -13.88 1.90
CA THR A 234 -24.24 -12.78 1.17
C THR A 234 -25.09 -13.21 -0.03
N ASP A 235 -24.96 -14.47 -0.52
CA ASP A 235 -25.79 -14.97 -1.62
C ASP A 235 -27.25 -15.13 -1.12
N PRO A 236 -28.25 -14.52 -1.77
CA PRO A 236 -29.67 -14.64 -1.41
C PRO A 236 -30.18 -16.08 -1.34
N ARG A 237 -29.51 -17.02 -2.01
CA ARG A 237 -29.85 -18.45 -2.07
C ARG A 237 -29.09 -19.30 -1.03
N PHE A 238 -28.18 -18.72 -0.27
CA PHE A 238 -27.40 -19.44 0.75
C PHE A 238 -28.26 -20.10 1.82
N ALA A 239 -29.34 -19.44 2.26
CA ALA A 239 -30.27 -20.01 3.22
C ALA A 239 -31.19 -21.10 2.63
N GLN A 240 -31.14 -21.32 1.30
CA GLN A 240 -32.07 -22.19 0.58
C GLN A 240 -31.48 -23.55 0.21
N THR A 241 -30.17 -23.77 0.36
CA THR A 241 -29.51 -25.05 0.04
C THR A 241 -29.13 -25.80 1.33
N PRO A 242 -29.52 -27.09 1.48
CA PRO A 242 -29.03 -27.91 2.59
C PRO A 242 -27.50 -28.04 2.50
N PHE A 243 -26.81 -27.90 3.63
CA PHE A 243 -25.35 -28.01 3.74
C PHE A 243 -24.79 -29.22 2.96
N GLY A 244 -24.29 -28.96 1.75
CA GLY A 244 -23.83 -29.99 0.84
C GLY A 244 -23.65 -29.45 -0.58
N PHE A 245 -22.43 -28.96 -0.85
CA PHE A 245 -21.79 -28.79 -2.16
C PHE A 245 -22.62 -28.30 -3.37
N GLN A 246 -22.08 -27.23 -3.99
CA GLN A 246 -22.04 -26.99 -5.45
C GLN A 246 -23.20 -26.29 -6.16
N ASP A 247 -24.10 -25.60 -5.45
CA ASP A 247 -24.87 -24.54 -6.12
C ASP A 247 -24.05 -23.25 -6.09
N GLU A 248 -23.36 -23.03 -7.20
CA GLU A 248 -22.52 -21.89 -7.60
C GLU A 248 -23.02 -20.58 -7.01
N ILE A 249 -22.14 -19.82 -6.35
CA ILE A 249 -22.37 -18.43 -5.95
C ILE A 249 -22.78 -17.67 -7.21
N THR A 250 -24.03 -17.22 -7.30
CA THR A 250 -24.54 -16.55 -8.52
C THR A 250 -24.68 -15.07 -8.34
N ASP A 251 -24.14 -14.43 -7.31
CA ASP A 251 -24.12 -12.96 -7.30
C ASP A 251 -22.92 -12.30 -6.66
N GLY A 252 -22.26 -12.87 -5.66
CA GLY A 252 -20.94 -12.41 -5.20
C GLY A 252 -20.84 -10.94 -4.79
N THR A 253 -21.93 -10.19 -4.69
CA THR A 253 -21.92 -8.75 -4.44
C THR A 253 -21.33 -8.46 -3.06
N GLY A 254 -20.35 -7.56 -2.98
CA GLY A 254 -19.71 -7.25 -1.70
C GLY A 254 -18.66 -8.27 -1.28
N THR A 255 -18.16 -9.09 -2.22
CA THR A 255 -17.23 -10.18 -1.94
C THR A 255 -16.13 -10.23 -2.99
N TYR A 256 -15.21 -11.18 -2.88
CA TYR A 256 -14.15 -11.44 -3.85
C TYR A 256 -14.62 -11.82 -5.26
N PHE A 257 -15.92 -11.83 -5.54
CA PHE A 257 -16.45 -11.88 -6.90
C PHE A 257 -17.05 -10.52 -7.26
N GLY A 258 -16.82 -10.07 -8.49
CA GLY A 258 -17.76 -9.10 -9.05
C GLY A 258 -19.15 -9.74 -9.19
N PRO A 259 -20.27 -8.99 -9.16
CA PRO A 259 -21.55 -9.54 -9.57
C PRO A 259 -21.53 -10.32 -10.89
N PRO A 260 -22.49 -11.22 -11.16
CA PRO A 260 -22.52 -12.04 -12.38
C PRO A 260 -22.83 -11.18 -13.60
N SER A 261 -23.45 -10.02 -13.36
CA SER A 261 -23.54 -8.96 -14.36
C SER A 261 -22.17 -8.37 -14.71
N LEU A 262 -21.14 -8.55 -13.86
CA LEU A 262 -19.76 -8.09 -14.03
C LEU A 262 -18.83 -9.12 -14.68
N CYS A 263 -19.30 -10.36 -14.92
CA CYS A 263 -18.84 -11.15 -16.07
C CYS A 263 -19.19 -10.46 -17.41
N ASN A 264 -19.86 -9.29 -17.35
CA ASN A 264 -20.01 -8.26 -18.39
C ASN A 264 -19.72 -6.82 -17.85
N GLY A 265 -18.76 -6.63 -16.92
CA GLY A 265 -18.15 -5.32 -16.59
C GLY A 265 -17.99 -4.95 -15.10
N ALA A 266 -16.75 -4.61 -14.68
CA ALA A 266 -16.31 -3.81 -13.52
C ALA A 266 -16.48 -4.33 -12.06
N GLY A 267 -15.87 -5.48 -11.74
CA GLY A 267 -15.56 -5.86 -10.35
C GLY A 267 -14.43 -6.90 -10.32
N SER A 268 -13.27 -6.54 -9.74
CA SER A 268 -12.00 -7.26 -9.92
C SER A 268 -11.63 -8.13 -8.73
N GLY A 269 -12.47 -9.11 -8.43
CA GLY A 269 -12.13 -10.24 -7.55
C GLY A 269 -10.87 -11.04 -7.91
N TYR A 270 -10.17 -10.65 -8.97
CA TYR A 270 -9.07 -11.34 -9.63
C TYR A 270 -7.75 -11.06 -8.93
N LEU A 271 -6.94 -12.11 -8.73
CA LEU A 271 -5.70 -12.07 -7.96
C LEU A 271 -5.87 -11.50 -6.54
N ASN A 272 -7.10 -11.53 -6.00
CA ASN A 272 -7.33 -11.21 -4.60
C ASN A 272 -6.59 -12.21 -3.73
N GLU A 273 -5.63 -11.69 -2.99
CA GLU A 273 -5.00 -12.37 -1.89
C GLU A 273 -5.68 -11.87 -0.63
N ASP A 274 -6.93 -12.33 -0.42
CA ASP A 274 -7.79 -12.03 0.73
C ASP A 274 -7.20 -12.63 2.00
N ILE A 275 -6.08 -12.05 2.41
CA ILE A 275 -5.16 -12.57 3.41
C ILE A 275 -5.10 -11.59 4.57
N CYS A 276 -5.27 -12.09 5.78
CA CYS A 276 -5.00 -11.32 6.98
C CYS A 276 -3.54 -11.55 7.44
N TRP A 277 -2.63 -10.70 6.96
CA TRP A 277 -1.27 -10.62 7.50
C TRP A 277 -1.17 -9.54 8.57
N VAL A 278 -0.40 -9.82 9.60
CA VAL A 278 -0.06 -8.85 10.65
C VAL A 278 1.44 -8.66 10.72
N GLU A 279 1.90 -7.43 10.60
CA GLU A 279 3.29 -7.03 10.83
C GLU A 279 3.42 -6.38 12.22
N ASP A 280 4.23 -6.95 13.11
CA ASP A 280 4.46 -6.48 14.49
C ASP A 280 5.93 -6.09 14.72
N PHE A 281 6.18 -4.85 15.13
CA PHE A 281 7.53 -4.30 15.27
C PHE A 281 8.15 -4.43 16.68
N VAL A 282 7.43 -4.98 17.67
CA VAL A 282 7.86 -4.91 19.09
C VAL A 282 8.81 -6.05 19.50
N ASN A 283 8.81 -7.21 18.82
CA ASN A 283 9.69 -8.33 19.15
C ASN A 283 10.80 -8.52 18.09
N SER A 284 12.07 -8.49 18.50
CA SER A 284 13.26 -8.56 17.63
C SER A 284 13.72 -9.98 17.25
N GLY A 285 12.99 -11.03 17.64
CA GLY A 285 13.44 -12.43 17.54
C GLY A 285 12.72 -13.34 16.53
N ASN A 286 11.71 -12.86 15.80
CA ASN A 286 10.97 -13.64 14.79
C ASN A 286 10.71 -12.79 13.53
N THR A 287 10.13 -13.34 12.46
CA THR A 287 9.79 -12.68 11.18
C THR A 287 8.90 -11.45 11.31
N ARG A 288 8.45 -11.08 12.52
CA ARG A 288 7.61 -9.90 12.80
C ARG A 288 6.33 -9.90 11.97
N CYS A 289 5.91 -11.07 11.54
CA CYS A 289 4.90 -11.26 10.52
C CYS A 289 4.12 -12.53 10.82
N PHE A 290 2.79 -12.40 10.92
CA PHE A 290 1.90 -13.47 11.31
C PHE A 290 0.77 -13.62 10.27
N PHE A 291 0.64 -14.82 9.73
CA PHE A 291 -0.44 -15.18 8.82
C PHE A 291 -1.63 -15.69 9.62
N PHE A 292 -2.78 -15.02 9.50
CA PHE A 292 -4.02 -15.42 10.18
C PHE A 292 -5.00 -16.14 9.27
N GLY A 293 -4.53 -16.56 8.09
CA GLY A 293 -5.38 -17.20 7.10
C GLY A 293 -5.86 -16.24 6.02
N GLY A 294 -6.70 -16.77 5.15
CA GLY A 294 -7.08 -16.15 3.90
C GLY A 294 -7.17 -17.20 2.79
N TYR A 295 -7.54 -16.74 1.60
CA TYR A 295 -7.50 -17.54 0.37
C TYR A 295 -7.01 -16.68 -0.79
N ARG A 296 -6.64 -17.35 -1.88
CA ARG A 296 -6.27 -16.68 -3.13
C ARG A 296 -7.33 -16.95 -4.17
N ASN A 297 -7.88 -15.89 -4.76
CA ASN A 297 -8.73 -16.03 -5.92
C ASN A 297 -7.96 -15.70 -7.21
N MET A 298 -7.61 -16.74 -7.97
CA MET A 298 -6.95 -16.59 -9.27
C MET A 298 -7.95 -16.60 -10.45
N ASN A 299 -9.25 -16.59 -10.19
CA ASN A 299 -10.25 -16.64 -11.24
C ASN A 299 -11.31 -15.54 -11.04
N PRO A 300 -11.43 -14.60 -11.99
CA PRO A 300 -12.27 -13.41 -11.84
C PRO A 300 -13.77 -13.73 -11.72
N CYS A 301 -14.19 -14.92 -12.19
CA CYS A 301 -15.59 -15.25 -12.42
C CYS A 301 -16.05 -16.55 -11.72
N SER A 302 -15.15 -17.29 -11.07
CA SER A 302 -15.45 -18.50 -10.27
C SER A 302 -14.23 -18.93 -9.46
N GLY A 303 -14.34 -19.86 -8.51
CA GLY A 303 -13.16 -20.34 -7.79
C GLY A 303 -13.50 -21.26 -6.62
N ALA A 304 -12.70 -22.32 -6.45
CA ALA A 304 -12.80 -23.20 -5.28
C ALA A 304 -12.11 -22.54 -4.09
N ILE A 305 -12.86 -22.33 -3.00
CA ILE A 305 -12.33 -21.74 -1.77
C ILE A 305 -11.47 -22.80 -1.06
N GLY A 306 -10.16 -22.55 -0.99
CA GLY A 306 -9.24 -23.30 -0.14
C GLY A 306 -8.66 -22.37 0.93
N GLY A 307 -9.02 -22.59 2.20
CA GLY A 307 -8.49 -21.83 3.35
C GLY A 307 -9.57 -21.25 4.26
N PRO A 308 -9.20 -20.79 5.47
CA PRO A 308 -10.11 -20.04 6.34
C PRO A 308 -10.40 -18.65 5.74
N LEU A 309 -11.68 -18.27 5.74
CA LEU A 309 -12.17 -16.99 5.23
C LEU A 309 -11.90 -15.90 6.28
N ALA A 310 -10.80 -15.17 6.12
CA ALA A 310 -10.40 -14.08 7.00
C ALA A 310 -9.69 -13.00 6.19
N ALA A 311 -10.42 -11.91 5.92
CA ALA A 311 -9.94 -10.78 5.13
C ALA A 311 -10.43 -9.46 5.73
N VAL A 312 -9.98 -8.33 5.18
CA VAL A 312 -10.29 -7.00 5.73
C VAL A 312 -11.56 -6.43 5.10
N HIS A 313 -12.50 -5.91 5.92
CA HIS A 313 -13.65 -5.17 5.39
C HIS A 313 -13.17 -3.89 4.69
N MET A 314 -13.18 -3.90 3.36
CA MET A 314 -12.71 -2.79 2.53
C MET A 314 -13.46 -2.74 1.20
N LYS A 315 -13.72 -1.54 0.69
CA LYS A 315 -14.18 -1.31 -0.68
C LYS A 315 -13.44 -0.13 -1.28
N ILE A 316 -12.95 -0.24 -2.51
CA ILE A 316 -12.17 0.84 -3.16
C ILE A 316 -12.88 1.27 -4.44
N HIS A 317 -13.04 2.59 -4.59
CA HIS A 317 -13.68 3.24 -5.73
C HIS A 317 -12.64 3.98 -6.59
N ALA A 318 -12.78 3.90 -7.90
CA ALA A 318 -11.98 4.65 -8.86
C ALA A 318 -12.84 5.46 -9.83
N SER A 319 -12.40 6.69 -10.13
CA SER A 319 -13.04 7.52 -11.15
C SER A 319 -12.71 7.04 -12.56
N THR A 320 -13.54 7.45 -13.52
CA THR A 320 -13.29 7.25 -14.95
C THR A 320 -12.34 8.28 -15.53
N ASP A 321 -11.87 9.23 -14.73
CA ASP A 321 -10.88 10.19 -15.18
C ASP A 321 -9.59 9.42 -15.51
N PRO A 322 -8.88 9.82 -16.57
CA PRO A 322 -7.56 9.28 -16.78
C PRO A 322 -6.71 9.59 -15.54
N CYS A 323 -5.85 8.66 -15.16
CA CYS A 323 -4.79 9.01 -14.23
C CYS A 323 -4.02 10.20 -14.82
N PRO A 324 -3.57 11.14 -13.97
CA PRO A 324 -2.58 12.10 -14.42
C PRO A 324 -1.48 11.31 -15.11
N THR A 325 -1.04 11.73 -16.30
CA THR A 325 0.19 11.18 -16.87
C THR A 325 1.27 11.35 -15.81
N GLU A 326 1.73 10.24 -15.24
CA GLU A 326 2.78 10.26 -14.22
C GLU A 326 3.92 11.06 -14.80
N ALA A 327 4.21 12.18 -14.15
CA ALA A 327 5.13 13.10 -14.75
C ALA A 327 6.55 12.54 -14.77
N PHE A 328 6.79 11.46 -14.02
CA PHE A 328 7.99 10.62 -14.04
C PHE A 328 7.57 9.14 -14.24
N GLU A 329 7.96 8.54 -15.36
CA GLU A 329 7.59 7.16 -15.71
C GLU A 329 8.86 6.32 -15.91
N ALA A 330 9.05 5.26 -15.12
CA ALA A 330 10.13 4.31 -15.35
C ALA A 330 9.84 3.47 -16.61
N TYR A 331 10.83 3.29 -17.46
CA TYR A 331 10.71 2.46 -18.66
C TYR A 331 12.04 1.76 -18.93
N CYS A 332 12.01 0.68 -19.72
CA CYS A 332 13.19 -0.10 -20.10
C CYS A 332 13.93 -0.74 -18.91
N ALA A 333 13.85 -2.07 -18.79
CA ALA A 333 14.41 -2.79 -17.66
C ALA A 333 15.96 -2.75 -17.61
N ALA A 334 16.50 -2.53 -16.40
CA ALA A 334 17.92 -2.62 -16.11
C ALA A 334 18.44 -4.07 -16.16
N ARG A 335 19.68 -4.25 -16.60
CA ARG A 335 20.41 -5.53 -16.48
C ARG A 335 21.11 -5.59 -15.12
N PRO A 336 21.24 -6.77 -14.49
CA PRO A 336 22.06 -6.91 -13.30
C PRO A 336 23.52 -6.52 -13.56
N HIS A 337 24.15 -5.84 -12.60
CA HIS A 337 25.59 -5.56 -12.61
C HIS A 337 26.38 -6.72 -12.01
N GLY A 338 27.71 -6.62 -11.99
CA GLY A 338 28.62 -7.70 -11.58
C GLY A 338 28.37 -8.35 -10.23
N GLU A 339 27.61 -7.71 -9.33
CA GLU A 339 27.27 -8.20 -7.98
C GLU A 339 25.85 -8.81 -7.93
N GLY A 340 25.16 -8.90 -9.07
CA GLY A 340 23.87 -9.57 -9.22
C GLY A 340 22.64 -8.69 -8.98
N LEU A 341 22.81 -7.44 -8.55
CA LEU A 341 21.72 -6.47 -8.37
C LEU A 341 21.49 -5.64 -9.63
N LYS A 342 20.27 -5.11 -9.81
CA LYS A 342 19.94 -4.15 -10.87
C LYS A 342 20.09 -2.73 -10.33
N SER A 343 20.83 -1.88 -11.04
CA SER A 343 20.88 -0.44 -10.76
C SER A 343 19.54 0.20 -11.15
N LEU A 344 18.95 1.02 -10.29
CA LEU A 344 17.64 1.64 -10.52
C LEU A 344 17.76 3.17 -10.57
N LEU A 345 17.03 3.81 -11.48
CA LEU A 345 16.87 5.26 -11.57
C LEU A 345 15.45 5.63 -11.16
N THR A 346 15.34 6.54 -10.21
CA THR A 346 14.11 7.25 -9.85
C THR A 346 14.29 8.75 -10.02
N VAL A 347 13.18 9.46 -10.17
CA VAL A 347 13.14 10.92 -10.23
C VAL A 347 12.17 11.41 -9.17
N GLU A 348 12.59 12.40 -8.39
CA GLU A 348 11.79 13.03 -7.35
C GLU A 348 11.71 14.54 -7.62
N GLY A 349 10.66 15.20 -7.13
CA GLY A 349 10.50 16.65 -7.21
C GLY A 349 9.27 17.08 -8.02
N SER A 350 9.33 18.26 -8.62
CA SER A 350 8.25 18.87 -9.40
C SER A 350 8.42 18.62 -10.90
N PRO A 351 7.37 18.21 -11.61
CA PRO A 351 7.39 18.11 -13.06
C PRO A 351 7.11 19.44 -13.76
N VAL A 352 6.79 20.50 -13.03
CA VAL A 352 6.62 21.84 -13.62
C VAL A 352 8.01 22.39 -13.95
N ALA A 353 8.29 22.58 -15.24
CA ALA A 353 9.64 22.91 -15.70
C ALA A 353 10.20 24.22 -15.10
N SER A 354 9.32 25.17 -14.75
CA SER A 354 9.72 26.43 -14.14
C SER A 354 10.05 26.34 -12.64
N ASP A 355 9.63 25.27 -11.95
CA ASP A 355 9.93 25.10 -10.52
C ASP A 355 11.40 24.77 -10.28
N ASP A 356 12.09 24.25 -11.31
CA ASP A 356 13.49 23.82 -11.28
C ASP A 356 13.84 23.03 -10.01
N SER A 357 12.97 22.09 -9.65
CA SER A 357 13.04 21.31 -8.41
C SER A 357 12.98 19.81 -8.71
N VAL A 358 14.08 19.25 -9.22
CA VAL A 358 14.16 17.85 -9.65
C VAL A 358 15.44 17.21 -9.13
N VAL A 359 15.30 15.99 -8.61
CA VAL A 359 16.43 15.15 -8.19
C VAL A 359 16.41 13.85 -8.99
N LEU A 360 17.49 13.58 -9.71
CA LEU A 360 17.75 12.29 -10.35
C LEU A 360 18.48 11.40 -9.35
N ILE A 361 17.98 10.21 -9.05
CA ILE A 361 18.53 9.33 -8.02
C ILE A 361 18.78 7.95 -8.62
N ALA A 362 20.04 7.56 -8.72
CA ALA A 362 20.42 6.18 -9.02
C ALA A 362 20.75 5.43 -7.74
N SER A 363 20.09 4.29 -7.51
CA SER A 363 20.28 3.37 -6.38
C SER A 363 20.72 1.99 -6.86
N ASN A 364 21.19 1.15 -5.93
CA ASN A 364 21.73 -0.18 -6.23
C ASN A 364 22.83 -0.16 -7.30
N VAL A 365 23.54 0.96 -7.42
CA VAL A 365 24.76 1.05 -8.22
C VAL A 365 25.84 0.31 -7.46
N ARG A 366 26.70 -0.43 -8.17
CA ARG A 366 27.88 -1.05 -7.57
C ARG A 366 28.61 -0.07 -6.64
N GLY A 367 28.97 -0.54 -5.44
CA GLY A 367 29.68 0.28 -4.45
C GLY A 367 31.00 0.84 -4.97
N ASN A 368 31.28 2.10 -4.65
CA ASN A 368 32.47 2.85 -5.07
C ASN A 368 32.65 3.00 -6.60
N ALA A 369 31.60 2.84 -7.39
CA ALA A 369 31.63 3.01 -8.83
C ALA A 369 31.47 4.48 -9.23
N LEU A 370 32.19 4.87 -10.28
CA LEU A 370 32.01 6.18 -10.92
C LEU A 370 30.87 6.10 -11.94
N GLY A 371 29.99 7.09 -11.94
CA GLY A 371 28.88 7.19 -12.89
C GLY A 371 28.47 8.63 -13.18
N TYR A 372 27.64 8.78 -14.20
CA TYR A 372 27.03 10.05 -14.59
C TYR A 372 25.71 9.82 -15.32
N PHE A 373 24.83 10.81 -15.26
CA PHE A 373 23.52 10.76 -15.91
C PHE A 373 23.63 11.10 -17.40
N LEU A 374 22.74 10.48 -18.16
CA LEU A 374 22.50 10.67 -19.58
C LEU A 374 21.08 11.21 -19.76
N THR A 375 20.86 11.92 -20.85
CA THR A 375 19.52 12.41 -21.20
C THR A 375 19.28 12.45 -22.70
N SER A 376 18.03 12.35 -23.13
CA SER A 376 17.61 12.55 -24.53
C SER A 376 16.16 13.03 -24.60
N GLN A 377 15.75 13.60 -25.72
CA GLN A 377 14.33 13.85 -26.03
C GLN A 377 13.69 12.67 -26.78
N THR A 378 14.42 11.57 -26.95
CA THR A 378 13.96 10.38 -27.67
C THR A 378 14.37 9.14 -26.89
N SER A 379 13.41 8.25 -26.62
CA SER A 379 13.68 6.91 -26.12
C SER A 379 14.36 6.07 -27.21
N GLY A 380 15.01 5.00 -26.81
CA GLY A 380 15.64 4.08 -27.73
C GLY A 380 15.97 2.76 -27.05
N PHE A 381 16.58 1.85 -27.79
CA PHE A 381 17.10 0.62 -27.21
C PHE A 381 18.31 0.17 -27.99
N VAL A 382 19.46 0.15 -27.32
CA VAL A 382 20.70 -0.45 -27.82
C VAL A 382 21.17 -1.44 -26.77
N ALA A 383 21.11 -2.73 -27.12
CA ALA A 383 21.60 -3.78 -26.24
C ALA A 383 23.13 -3.72 -26.14
N GLN A 384 23.65 -3.73 -24.90
CA GLN A 384 25.07 -3.91 -24.59
C GLN A 384 26.02 -3.02 -25.42
N PRO A 385 25.78 -1.69 -25.48
CA PRO A 385 26.53 -0.81 -26.36
C PRO A 385 27.99 -0.74 -25.93
N ALA A 386 28.89 -0.78 -26.91
CA ALA A 386 30.34 -0.65 -26.72
C ALA A 386 30.92 -1.61 -25.65
N GLY A 387 30.34 -2.81 -25.51
CA GLY A 387 30.79 -3.83 -24.57
C GLY A 387 30.28 -3.66 -23.13
N SER A 388 29.28 -2.81 -22.90
CA SER A 388 28.55 -2.75 -21.63
C SER A 388 27.78 -4.05 -21.36
N GLU A 389 27.62 -4.41 -20.08
CA GLU A 389 26.69 -5.47 -19.66
C GLU A 389 25.22 -5.00 -19.69
N GLY A 390 24.99 -3.69 -19.63
CA GLY A 390 23.67 -3.05 -19.60
C GLY A 390 23.13 -2.64 -20.96
N ASN A 391 21.87 -2.22 -20.99
CA ASN A 391 21.21 -1.71 -22.20
C ASN A 391 21.08 -0.18 -22.12
N LEU A 392 21.36 0.51 -23.23
CA LEU A 392 21.10 1.94 -23.36
C LEU A 392 19.67 2.16 -23.85
N CYS A 393 18.86 2.84 -23.05
CA CYS A 393 17.44 3.06 -23.30
C CYS A 393 17.14 4.42 -23.95
N LEU A 394 18.19 5.15 -24.34
CA LEU A 394 18.10 6.47 -24.96
C LEU A 394 18.42 6.39 -26.46
N GLY A 395 17.68 7.14 -27.26
CA GLY A 395 17.87 7.27 -28.70
C GLY A 395 18.26 8.68 -29.13
N GLY A 396 18.47 8.88 -30.42
CA GLY A 396 18.69 10.20 -31.00
C GLY A 396 19.94 10.93 -30.47
N ALA A 397 19.78 12.20 -30.09
CA ALA A 397 20.88 13.05 -29.65
C ALA A 397 21.03 13.02 -28.12
N ILE A 398 21.93 12.18 -27.62
CA ILE A 398 22.09 11.88 -26.19
C ILE A 398 23.05 12.88 -25.50
N GLY A 399 22.50 13.67 -24.58
CA GLY A 399 23.27 14.53 -23.68
C GLY A 399 23.91 13.77 -22.53
N ARG A 400 24.93 14.38 -21.92
CA ARG A 400 25.66 13.81 -20.77
C ARG A 400 25.86 14.89 -19.70
N PHE A 401 25.55 14.55 -18.45
CA PHE A 401 25.84 15.39 -17.30
C PHE A 401 27.29 15.14 -16.85
N VAL A 402 28.24 15.82 -17.49
CA VAL A 402 29.70 15.65 -17.25
C VAL A 402 30.40 16.97 -16.90
N GLY A 403 29.64 17.99 -16.53
CA GLY A 403 30.17 19.25 -15.99
C GLY A 403 30.78 19.09 -14.59
N PRO A 404 31.33 20.17 -14.02
CA PRO A 404 31.89 20.16 -12.68
C PRO A 404 30.89 19.61 -11.64
N GLY A 405 31.30 18.58 -10.89
CA GLY A 405 30.46 17.94 -9.87
C GLY A 405 29.39 16.96 -10.39
N GLN A 406 29.23 16.81 -11.71
CA GLN A 406 28.19 15.93 -12.29
C GLN A 406 28.64 14.48 -12.50
N VAL A 407 29.95 14.24 -12.55
CA VAL A 407 30.54 12.90 -12.49
C VAL A 407 30.78 12.54 -11.03
N LYS A 408 30.08 11.54 -10.54
CA LYS A 408 30.03 11.21 -9.11
C LYS A 408 30.44 9.77 -8.82
N ASN A 409 30.80 9.50 -7.57
CA ASN A 409 31.06 8.17 -7.06
C ASN A 409 29.86 7.70 -6.23
N SER A 410 29.46 6.45 -6.40
CA SER A 410 28.31 5.85 -5.70
C SER A 410 28.53 5.64 -4.20
N GLY A 411 29.78 5.71 -3.73
CA GLY A 411 30.18 5.42 -2.36
C GLY A 411 29.81 4.00 -1.93
N LEU A 412 29.87 3.74 -0.62
CA LEU A 412 29.49 2.43 -0.07
C LEU A 412 27.98 2.18 -0.11
N ALA A 413 27.17 3.23 -0.22
CA ALA A 413 25.71 3.14 -0.29
C ALA A 413 25.19 2.78 -1.69
N GLY A 414 26.06 2.74 -2.71
CA GLY A 414 25.64 2.40 -4.07
C GLY A 414 24.68 3.43 -4.68
N ARG A 415 24.88 4.71 -4.37
CA ARG A 415 23.92 5.78 -4.67
C ARG A 415 24.58 7.00 -5.33
N ILE A 416 24.04 7.43 -6.46
CA ILE A 416 24.48 8.64 -7.19
C ILE A 416 23.27 9.53 -7.42
N GLU A 417 23.41 10.84 -7.19
CA GLU A 417 22.32 11.79 -7.38
C GLU A 417 22.73 13.02 -8.16
N LEU A 418 21.81 13.68 -8.85
CA LEU A 418 21.95 15.08 -9.25
C LEU A 418 20.71 15.87 -8.90
N SER A 419 20.89 16.98 -8.19
CA SER A 419 19.80 17.84 -7.74
C SER A 419 19.88 19.24 -8.38
N THR A 420 18.75 19.74 -8.87
CA THR A 420 18.63 21.13 -9.31
C THR A 420 18.71 22.10 -8.13
N SER A 421 18.13 21.75 -6.97
CA SER A 421 18.15 22.60 -5.78
C SER A 421 19.56 22.74 -5.17
N ALA A 422 20.43 21.77 -5.43
CA ALA A 422 21.86 21.84 -5.10
C ALA A 422 22.70 22.58 -6.17
N GLY A 423 22.07 23.06 -7.25
CA GLY A 423 22.75 23.76 -8.35
C GLY A 423 23.62 22.87 -9.22
N GLU A 424 23.39 21.55 -9.20
CA GLU A 424 24.23 20.58 -9.91
C GLU A 424 23.81 20.44 -11.37
N TRP A 425 22.54 20.74 -11.67
CA TRP A 425 21.98 20.87 -13.01
C TRP A 425 20.75 21.78 -12.98
N SER A 426 20.14 22.07 -14.13
CA SER A 426 18.90 22.83 -14.22
C SER A 426 18.04 22.32 -15.37
N THR A 427 16.72 22.33 -15.14
CA THR A 427 15.68 22.09 -16.14
C THR A 427 15.73 23.09 -17.30
N GLN A 428 16.32 24.27 -17.10
CA GLN A 428 16.47 25.30 -18.14
C GLN A 428 17.71 25.09 -19.02
N SER A 429 18.59 24.16 -18.66
CA SER A 429 19.84 23.89 -19.39
C SER A 429 20.19 22.40 -19.42
N ILE A 430 19.24 21.56 -19.85
CA ILE A 430 19.41 20.12 -20.00
C ILE A 430 20.42 19.83 -21.13
N PRO A 431 21.48 19.04 -20.90
CA PRO A 431 22.51 18.78 -21.91
C PRO A 431 22.00 18.06 -23.17
N ARG A 432 22.64 18.35 -24.30
CA ARG A 432 22.55 17.66 -25.61
C ARG A 432 23.99 17.58 -26.17
N PRO A 433 24.35 16.70 -27.13
CA PRO A 433 25.76 16.50 -27.52
C PRO A 433 26.59 17.76 -27.81
N THR A 434 25.97 18.80 -28.36
CA THR A 434 26.65 20.05 -28.76
C THR A 434 26.01 21.31 -28.21
N SER A 435 24.99 21.21 -27.34
CA SER A 435 24.24 22.34 -26.80
C SER A 435 23.50 21.95 -25.52
N SER A 436 22.64 22.82 -25.02
CA SER A 436 21.59 22.47 -24.06
C SER A 436 20.22 22.84 -24.61
N TYR A 437 19.15 22.41 -23.93
CA TYR A 437 17.78 22.82 -24.16
C TYR A 437 17.07 23.04 -22.82
N ALA A 438 16.00 23.83 -22.82
CA ALA A 438 15.13 23.98 -21.66
C ALA A 438 13.98 22.98 -21.74
N ALA A 439 13.62 22.38 -20.61
CA ALA A 439 12.36 21.67 -20.43
C ALA A 439 11.19 22.61 -20.74
N ALA A 440 10.19 22.10 -21.45
CA ALA A 440 8.99 22.85 -21.82
C ALA A 440 7.74 22.03 -21.55
N ALA A 441 6.69 22.67 -21.08
CA ALA A 441 5.38 22.04 -20.85
C ALA A 441 4.93 21.20 -22.07
N GLY A 442 4.46 19.98 -21.83
CA GLY A 442 4.05 19.01 -22.84
C GLY A 442 5.19 18.30 -23.57
N THR A 443 6.45 18.54 -23.23
CA THR A 443 7.59 17.81 -23.80
C THR A 443 8.09 16.73 -22.85
N THR A 444 8.72 15.70 -23.42
CA THR A 444 9.29 14.59 -22.64
C THR A 444 10.82 14.60 -22.68
N SER A 445 11.45 14.50 -21.52
CA SER A 445 12.89 14.26 -21.37
C SER A 445 13.12 12.87 -20.79
N TYR A 446 13.98 12.08 -21.41
CA TYR A 446 14.34 10.75 -20.96
C TYR A 446 15.69 10.81 -20.25
N PHE A 447 15.85 10.06 -19.17
CA PHE A 447 17.06 9.98 -18.36
C PHE A 447 17.48 8.53 -18.13
N GLN A 448 18.78 8.32 -17.98
CA GLN A 448 19.38 7.04 -17.60
C GLN A 448 20.74 7.32 -16.95
N LEU A 449 21.19 6.52 -15.99
CA LEU A 449 22.56 6.63 -15.48
C LEU A 449 23.46 5.55 -16.09
N TRP A 450 24.63 5.97 -16.58
CA TRP A 450 25.75 5.07 -16.90
C TRP A 450 26.71 5.00 -15.72
N HIS A 451 27.22 3.81 -15.41
CA HIS A 451 28.26 3.65 -14.40
C HIS A 451 29.29 2.60 -14.78
N ARG A 452 30.48 2.72 -14.17
CA ARG A 452 31.50 1.66 -14.22
C ARG A 452 31.00 0.41 -13.51
N ASP A 453 31.39 -0.73 -14.05
CA ASP A 453 31.06 -2.03 -13.50
C ASP A 453 32.23 -3.02 -13.72
N SER A 454 32.10 -4.22 -13.20
CA SER A 454 32.91 -5.37 -13.62
C SER A 454 32.00 -6.56 -13.88
N SER A 455 32.27 -7.34 -14.91
CA SER A 455 31.54 -8.60 -15.14
C SER A 455 31.66 -9.53 -13.93
N SER A 456 30.83 -10.58 -13.88
CA SER A 456 30.93 -11.63 -12.87
C SER A 456 32.30 -12.33 -12.86
N ALA A 457 33.03 -12.29 -13.98
CA ALA A 457 34.41 -12.77 -14.11
C ALA A 457 35.48 -11.74 -13.70
N GLY A 458 35.07 -10.60 -13.13
CA GLY A 458 35.96 -9.53 -12.64
C GLY A 458 36.54 -8.61 -13.72
N GLN A 459 36.17 -8.78 -14.99
CA GLN A 459 36.66 -7.93 -16.07
C GLN A 459 36.00 -6.56 -16.05
N PRO A 460 36.74 -5.44 -16.22
CA PRO A 460 36.16 -4.11 -16.26
C PRO A 460 35.11 -3.98 -17.37
N THR A 461 33.95 -3.43 -17.04
CA THR A 461 32.85 -3.16 -17.97
C THR A 461 32.10 -1.90 -17.54
N SER A 462 30.91 -1.69 -18.06
CA SER A 462 29.96 -0.68 -17.60
C SER A 462 28.54 -1.21 -17.63
N ASN A 463 27.65 -0.53 -16.93
CA ASN A 463 26.24 -0.89 -16.90
C ASN A 463 25.36 0.38 -16.84
N PHE A 464 24.06 0.19 -16.98
CA PHE A 464 23.06 1.24 -16.99
C PHE A 464 21.92 0.93 -16.02
N THR A 465 21.28 1.97 -15.49
CA THR A 465 20.00 1.86 -14.78
C THR A 465 18.85 1.56 -15.76
N ASN A 466 17.61 1.42 -15.26
CA ASN A 466 16.43 1.63 -16.09
C ASN A 466 16.39 3.06 -16.65
N GLY A 467 15.56 3.28 -17.66
CA GLY A 467 15.19 4.60 -18.13
C GLY A 467 14.11 5.23 -17.25
N VAL A 468 14.08 6.55 -17.19
CA VAL A 468 12.92 7.32 -16.68
C VAL A 468 12.54 8.39 -17.71
N ALA A 469 11.26 8.47 -18.07
CA ALA A 469 10.68 9.52 -18.88
C ALA A 469 10.11 10.59 -17.95
N VAL A 470 10.39 11.85 -18.22
CA VAL A 470 9.87 13.00 -17.50
C VAL A 470 9.00 13.82 -18.44
N ILE A 471 7.70 13.89 -18.16
CA ILE A 471 6.73 14.69 -18.90
C ILE A 471 6.58 16.03 -18.19
N TRP A 472 7.13 17.08 -18.81
CA TRP A 472 7.14 18.41 -18.21
C TRP A 472 5.77 19.09 -18.29
N GLN A 473 5.38 19.79 -17.24
CA GLN A 473 4.12 20.53 -17.10
C GLN A 473 4.31 22.04 -17.18
#